data_AF-A0A1H1D3I2-F1
#
_entry.id   AF-A0A1H1D3I2-F1
#
_cell.length_a   1.000
_cell.length_b   1.000
_cell.length_c   1.000
_cell.angle_alpha   90.00
_cell.angle_beta   90.00
_cell.angle_gamma   90.00
#
_symmetry.space_group_name_H-M   'P 1'
#
loop_
_entity.id
_entity.type
_entity.pdbx_description
1 polymer ?
#
loop_
_entity_poly.entity_id
_entity_poly.type
_entity_poly.pdbx_seq_one_letter_code
_entity_poly.pdbx_strand_id
1 'polypeptide(L)'
;MFRPGAPIEEIEQDVEEIITELVHQLGRLAERDPVPAGAEERAYIRAFADARSNADRNQAALLATAVARPNLAEALIYLNRRLDSRDLDPRDPAGIIGIIVRLAMDGLWVSDILDETRFTAAERRKLTGILEGMTYLTDNRLETLLAETAPERKAQGA
;
A
#
# COMPACT_ATOMS: atom_id res chain seq x y z
N MET A 1 -15.97 -15.53 -3.39
CA MET A 1 -15.86 -16.03 -4.78
C MET A 1 -17.04 -15.54 -5.58
N PHE A 2 -16.81 -14.61 -6.51
CA PHE A 2 -17.85 -14.18 -7.47
C PHE A 2 -18.34 -15.41 -8.24
N ARG A 3 -19.66 -15.61 -8.32
CA ARG A 3 -20.21 -16.73 -9.08
C ARG A 3 -19.97 -16.50 -10.58
N PRO A 4 -19.52 -17.50 -11.34
CA PRO A 4 -19.46 -17.38 -12.80
C PRO A 4 -20.84 -17.02 -13.37
N GLY A 5 -20.95 -15.87 -14.03
CA GLY A 5 -22.22 -15.37 -14.56
C GLY A 5 -23.07 -14.55 -13.59
N ALA A 6 -22.52 -14.11 -12.44
CA ALA A 6 -23.20 -13.16 -11.57
C ALA A 6 -23.59 -11.88 -12.33
N PRO A 7 -24.75 -11.27 -12.04
CA PRO A 7 -25.12 -9.95 -12.54
C PRO A 7 -24.02 -8.94 -12.23
N ILE A 8 -23.84 -7.96 -13.11
CA ILE A 8 -22.80 -6.94 -12.95
C ILE A 8 -22.99 -6.22 -11.62
N GLU A 9 -24.23 -5.88 -11.28
CA GLU A 9 -24.61 -5.16 -10.06
C GLU A 9 -24.22 -5.93 -8.78
N GLU A 10 -24.25 -7.27 -8.81
CA GLU A 10 -23.82 -8.13 -7.68
C GLU A 10 -22.29 -8.05 -7.51
N ILE A 11 -21.54 -8.04 -8.61
CA ILE A 11 -20.08 -7.87 -8.60
C ILE A 11 -19.71 -6.47 -8.09
N GLU A 12 -20.44 -5.44 -8.49
CA GLU A 12 -20.19 -4.06 -8.05
C GLU A 12 -20.39 -3.92 -6.53
N GLN A 13 -21.49 -4.44 -6.01
CA GLN A 13 -21.81 -4.40 -4.58
C GLN A 13 -20.79 -5.18 -3.73
N ASP A 14 -20.40 -6.37 -4.16
CA ASP A 14 -19.38 -7.19 -3.49
C ASP A 14 -18.03 -6.47 -3.44
N VAL A 15 -17.64 -5.78 -4.51
CA VAL A 15 -16.39 -4.99 -4.57
C VAL A 15 -16.43 -3.79 -3.63
N GLU A 16 -17.54 -3.06 -3.59
CA GLU A 16 -17.73 -1.94 -2.66
C GLU A 16 -17.67 -2.39 -1.19
N GLU A 17 -18.26 -3.54 -0.87
CA GLU A 17 -18.22 -4.11 0.48
C GLU A 17 -16.78 -4.49 0.88
N ILE A 18 -16.03 -5.14 -0.01
CA ILE A 18 -14.62 -5.49 0.22
C ILE A 18 -13.77 -4.24 0.48
N ILE A 19 -13.94 -3.19 -0.33
CA ILE A 19 -13.20 -1.92 -0.17
C ILE A 19 -13.56 -1.27 1.17
N THR A 20 -14.85 -1.26 1.52
CA THR A 20 -15.34 -0.68 2.78
C THR A 20 -14.77 -1.43 3.99
N GLU A 21 -14.75 -2.76 3.95
CA GLU A 21 -14.18 -3.59 5.00
C GLU A 21 -12.68 -3.32 5.16
N LEU A 22 -11.94 -3.25 4.05
CA LEU A 22 -10.52 -2.91 4.03
C LEU A 22 -10.26 -1.55 4.68
N VAL A 23 -11.01 -0.51 4.30
CA VAL A 23 -10.87 0.83 4.89
C VAL A 23 -11.09 0.80 6.40
N HIS A 24 -12.14 0.12 6.87
CA HIS A 24 -12.39 0.00 8.30
C HIS A 24 -11.29 -0.80 9.02
N GLN A 25 -10.75 -1.85 8.39
CA GLN A 25 -9.65 -2.62 8.95
C GLN A 25 -8.39 -1.78 9.11
N LEU A 26 -8.02 -1.01 8.07
CA LEU A 26 -6.88 -0.11 8.10
C LEU A 26 -7.04 0.94 9.22
N GLY A 27 -8.22 1.55 9.35
CA GLY A 27 -8.51 2.50 10.43
C GLY A 27 -8.31 1.89 11.82
N ARG A 28 -8.87 0.70 12.07
CA ARG A 28 -8.69 -0.01 13.36
C ARG A 28 -7.23 -0.37 13.65
N LEU A 29 -6.46 -0.72 12.63
CA LEU A 29 -5.05 -1.06 12.77
C LEU A 29 -4.21 0.19 13.09
N ALA A 30 -4.51 1.31 12.44
CA ALA A 30 -3.83 2.59 12.66
C ALA A 30 -4.14 3.16 14.06
N GLU A 31 -5.40 3.12 14.50
CA GLU A 31 -5.82 3.56 15.84
C GLU A 31 -5.13 2.80 16.98
N ARG A 32 -4.76 1.55 16.74
CA ARG A 32 -4.06 0.70 17.72
C ARG A 32 -2.55 0.91 17.71
N ASP A 33 -2.00 1.66 16.76
CA ASP A 33 -0.57 1.89 16.68
C ASP A 33 -0.13 2.87 17.78
N PRO A 34 0.90 2.53 18.59
CA PRO A 34 1.35 3.38 19.68
C PRO A 34 2.05 4.66 19.20
N VAL A 35 2.44 4.74 17.92
CA VAL A 35 3.11 5.89 17.33
C VAL A 35 2.18 6.50 16.28
N PRO A 36 1.55 7.68 16.51
CA PRO A 36 0.61 8.24 15.54
C PRO A 36 1.22 8.54 14.17
N ALA A 37 2.50 8.96 14.15
CA ALA A 37 3.22 9.20 12.90
C ALA A 37 3.47 7.89 12.14
N GLY A 38 3.08 7.84 10.86
CA GLY A 38 3.21 6.66 10.00
C GLY A 38 2.29 5.49 10.37
N ALA A 39 1.29 5.71 11.23
CA ALA A 39 0.39 4.66 11.70
C ALA A 39 -0.46 4.04 10.57
N GLU A 40 -0.88 4.86 9.60
CA GLU A 40 -1.67 4.41 8.46
C GLU A 40 -0.85 3.52 7.52
N GLU A 41 0.41 3.89 7.28
CA GLU A 41 1.34 3.11 6.46
C GLU A 41 1.64 1.77 7.12
N ARG A 42 1.86 1.76 8.45
CA ARG A 42 2.07 0.50 9.19
C ARG A 42 0.81 -0.36 9.19
N ALA A 43 -0.37 0.24 9.30
CA ALA A 43 -1.63 -0.48 9.14
C ALA A 43 -1.73 -1.11 7.74
N TYR A 44 -1.36 -0.37 6.70
CA TYR A 44 -1.32 -0.85 5.32
C TYR A 44 -0.33 -2.02 5.14
N ILE A 45 0.89 -1.87 5.64
CA ILE A 45 1.90 -2.95 5.63
C ILE A 45 1.36 -4.20 6.30
N ARG A 46 0.76 -4.06 7.50
CA ARG A 46 0.20 -5.19 8.26
C ARG A 46 -0.95 -5.87 7.53
N ALA A 47 -1.81 -5.12 6.86
CA ALA A 47 -2.94 -5.66 6.10
C ALA A 47 -2.49 -6.53 4.92
N PHE A 48 -1.36 -6.20 4.28
CA PHE A 48 -0.86 -6.87 3.07
C PHE A 48 0.43 -7.68 3.29
N ALA A 49 0.80 -7.97 4.55
CA ALA A 49 2.05 -8.66 4.86
C ALA A 49 2.04 -10.15 4.46
N ASP A 50 0.88 -10.80 4.43
CA ASP A 50 0.75 -12.24 4.15
C ASP A 50 0.53 -12.54 2.67
N ALA A 51 1.56 -13.10 2.02
CA ALA A 51 1.54 -13.46 0.61
C ALA A 51 0.42 -14.45 0.25
N ARG A 52 0.13 -15.44 1.10
CA ARG A 52 -0.90 -16.45 0.81
C ARG A 52 -2.30 -15.87 0.85
N SER A 53 -2.54 -14.96 1.79
CA SER A 53 -3.80 -14.21 1.85
C SER A 53 -3.97 -13.31 0.62
N ASN A 54 -2.89 -12.71 0.13
CA ASN A 54 -2.90 -11.84 -1.03
C ASN A 54 -3.10 -12.61 -2.35
N ALA A 55 -2.59 -13.84 -2.43
CA ALA A 55 -2.70 -14.70 -3.61
C ALA A 55 -4.08 -15.38 -3.76
N ASP A 56 -5.01 -15.14 -2.83
CA ASP A 56 -6.37 -15.68 -2.95
C ASP A 56 -7.03 -15.25 -4.28
N ARG A 57 -7.76 -16.19 -4.90
CA ARG A 57 -8.43 -15.97 -6.20
C ARG A 57 -9.40 -14.79 -6.17
N ASN A 58 -9.94 -14.44 -4.99
CA ASN A 58 -10.80 -13.26 -4.85
C ASN A 58 -10.02 -11.94 -5.05
N GLN A 59 -8.77 -11.85 -4.60
CA GLN A 59 -7.91 -10.68 -4.77
C GLN A 59 -7.51 -10.49 -6.24
N ALA A 60 -7.15 -11.59 -6.92
CA ALA A 60 -6.88 -11.58 -8.35
C ALA A 60 -8.11 -11.16 -9.17
N ALA A 61 -9.30 -11.65 -8.80
CA ALA A 61 -10.57 -11.27 -9.42
C ALA A 61 -10.92 -9.80 -9.14
N LEU A 62 -10.70 -9.31 -7.93
CA LEU A 62 -10.87 -7.90 -7.58
C LEU A 62 -9.98 -7.01 -8.46
N LEU A 63 -8.69 -7.34 -8.59
CA LEU A 63 -7.76 -6.59 -9.44
C LEU A 63 -8.20 -6.63 -10.92
N ALA A 64 -8.57 -7.80 -11.44
CA ALA A 64 -9.05 -7.93 -12.81
C ALA A 64 -10.34 -7.14 -13.06
N THR A 65 -11.28 -7.15 -12.11
CA THR A 65 -12.51 -6.37 -12.17
C THR A 65 -12.23 -4.87 -12.14
N ALA A 66 -11.36 -4.40 -11.24
CA ALA A 66 -10.99 -2.99 -11.17
C ALA A 66 -10.35 -2.48 -12.48
N VAL A 67 -9.51 -3.29 -13.13
CA VAL A 67 -8.91 -2.95 -14.44
C VAL A 67 -9.97 -2.93 -15.56
N ALA A 68 -10.92 -3.88 -15.54
CA ALA A 68 -11.93 -4.02 -16.59
C ALA A 68 -13.15 -3.09 -16.45
N ARG A 69 -13.33 -2.48 -15.26
CA ARG A 69 -14.48 -1.65 -14.89
C ARG A 69 -14.01 -0.36 -14.22
N PRO A 70 -13.77 0.71 -15.01
CA PRO A 70 -13.24 1.98 -14.49
C PRO A 70 -14.09 2.60 -13.39
N ASN A 71 -15.41 2.41 -13.42
CA ASN A 71 -16.34 2.90 -12.39
C ASN A 71 -16.11 2.22 -11.02
N LEU A 72 -15.72 0.95 -10.99
CA LEU A 72 -15.36 0.26 -9.75
C LEU A 72 -13.96 0.63 -9.25
N ALA A 73 -13.07 1.01 -10.17
CA ALA A 73 -11.80 1.58 -9.79
C ALA A 73 -11.95 2.97 -9.13
N GLU A 74 -13.07 3.69 -9.30
CA GLU A 74 -13.26 5.02 -8.72
C GLU A 74 -13.18 5.02 -7.19
N ALA A 75 -13.73 4.01 -6.51
CA ALA A 75 -13.66 3.89 -5.05
C ALA A 75 -12.21 3.70 -4.55
N LEU A 76 -11.43 2.87 -5.25
CA LEU A 76 -10.00 2.66 -4.97
C LEU A 76 -9.17 3.92 -5.28
N ILE A 77 -9.46 4.58 -6.40
CA ILE A 77 -8.84 5.85 -6.79
C ILE A 77 -9.15 6.93 -5.74
N TYR A 78 -10.38 7.01 -5.27
CA TYR A 78 -10.78 7.95 -4.22
C TYR A 78 -10.02 7.69 -2.92
N LEU A 79 -9.93 6.43 -2.49
CA LEU A 79 -9.15 6.03 -1.31
C LEU A 79 -7.68 6.45 -1.45
N ASN A 80 -7.03 6.09 -2.57
CA ASN A 80 -5.63 6.43 -2.82
C ASN A 80 -5.42 7.94 -2.84
N ARG A 81 -6.27 8.70 -3.53
CA ARG A 81 -6.17 10.17 -3.56
C ARG A 81 -6.35 10.80 -2.19
N ARG A 82 -7.22 10.24 -1.35
CA ARG A 82 -7.42 10.73 0.03
C ARG A 82 -6.17 10.50 0.88
N LEU A 83 -5.56 9.32 0.78
CA LEU A 83 -4.31 9.00 1.48
C LEU A 83 -3.14 9.85 0.93
N ASP A 84 -3.02 9.98 -0.38
CA ASP A 84 -2.00 10.83 -1.03
C ASP A 84 -2.13 12.30 -0.62
N SER A 85 -3.37 12.83 -0.60
CA SER A 85 -3.60 14.23 -0.21
C SER A 85 -3.22 14.50 1.24
N ARG A 86 -3.34 13.50 2.10
CA ARG A 86 -2.91 13.59 3.49
C ARG A 86 -1.38 13.53 3.60
N ASP A 87 -0.75 12.56 2.94
CA ASP A 87 0.71 12.39 2.94
C ASP A 87 1.43 13.60 2.33
N LEU A 88 0.81 14.26 1.35
CA LEU A 88 1.33 15.48 0.73
C LEU A 88 1.03 16.75 1.56
N ASP A 89 0.23 16.67 2.62
CA ASP A 89 0.07 17.80 3.54
C ASP A 89 1.42 18.02 4.26
N PRO A 90 2.04 19.21 4.16
CA PRO A 90 3.33 19.47 4.82
C PRO A 90 3.30 19.34 6.35
N ARG A 91 2.10 19.24 6.95
CA ARG A 91 1.89 19.04 8.39
C ARG A 91 1.79 17.57 8.77
N ASP A 92 1.59 16.67 7.81
CA ASP A 92 1.56 15.23 8.08
C ASP A 92 2.99 14.71 8.25
N PRO A 93 3.29 14.00 9.34
CA PRO A 93 4.63 13.50 9.61
C PRO A 93 5.08 12.36 8.67
N ALA A 94 4.15 11.70 7.96
CA ALA A 94 4.49 10.62 7.03
C ALA A 94 5.13 11.14 5.74
N GLY A 95 4.68 12.28 5.23
CA GLY A 95 5.27 12.94 4.05
C GLY A 95 5.29 12.07 2.79
N ILE A 96 6.23 12.36 1.88
CA ILE A 96 6.41 11.59 0.64
C ILE A 96 6.76 10.11 0.91
N ILE A 97 7.36 9.82 2.07
CA ILE A 97 7.69 8.46 2.48
C ILE A 97 6.43 7.59 2.58
N GLY A 98 5.30 8.14 3.04
CA GLY A 98 4.04 7.43 3.10
C GLY A 98 3.59 6.89 1.74
N ILE A 99 3.68 7.74 0.71
CA ILE A 99 3.36 7.37 -0.68
C ILE A 99 4.33 6.30 -1.19
N ILE A 100 5.64 6.45 -0.93
CA ILE A 100 6.66 5.47 -1.35
C ILE A 100 6.37 4.10 -0.73
N VAL A 101 6.04 4.06 0.56
CA VAL A 101 5.72 2.83 1.29
C VAL A 101 4.46 2.18 0.71
N ARG A 102 3.39 2.94 0.47
CA ARG A 102 2.15 2.42 -0.12
C ARG A 102 2.37 1.85 -1.51
N LEU A 103 3.06 2.58 -2.40
CA LEU A 103 3.38 2.09 -3.75
C LEU A 103 4.26 0.84 -3.74
N ALA A 104 5.24 0.77 -2.82
CA ALA A 104 6.07 -0.42 -2.67
C ALA A 104 5.25 -1.63 -2.17
N MET A 105 4.31 -1.40 -1.25
CA MET A 105 3.38 -2.43 -0.78
C MET A 105 2.42 -2.88 -1.87
N ASP A 106 1.88 -1.98 -2.69
CA ASP A 106 1.03 -2.33 -3.84
C ASP A 106 1.80 -3.21 -4.84
N GLY A 107 3.05 -2.88 -5.14
CA GLY A 107 3.91 -3.70 -6.00
C GLY A 107 4.19 -5.08 -5.42
N LEU A 108 4.37 -5.16 -4.10
CA LEU A 108 4.56 -6.43 -3.40
C LEU A 108 3.26 -7.28 -3.39
N TRP A 109 2.11 -6.64 -3.19
CA TRP A 109 0.80 -7.28 -3.24
C TRP A 109 0.47 -7.83 -4.63
N VAL A 110 0.67 -7.04 -5.69
CA VAL A 110 0.51 -7.52 -7.07
C VAL A 110 1.48 -8.65 -7.37
N SER A 111 2.72 -8.58 -6.84
CA SER A 111 3.68 -9.66 -7.01
C SER A 111 3.18 -10.98 -6.41
N ASP A 112 2.47 -10.96 -5.29
CA ASP A 112 1.92 -12.17 -4.67
C ASP A 112 0.80 -12.79 -5.50
N ILE A 113 -0.05 -11.94 -6.08
CA ILE A 113 -1.12 -12.37 -6.98
C ILE A 113 -0.54 -13.12 -8.20
N LEU A 114 0.61 -12.65 -8.70
CA LEU A 114 1.27 -13.25 -9.87
C LEU A 114 2.09 -14.50 -9.51
N ASP A 115 2.80 -14.46 -8.40
CA ASP A 115 3.65 -15.54 -7.90
C ASP A 115 3.85 -15.42 -6.38
N GLU A 116 3.03 -16.13 -5.62
CA GLU A 116 3.11 -16.18 -4.15
C GLU A 116 4.42 -16.79 -3.62
N THR A 117 5.17 -17.48 -4.49
CA THR A 117 6.43 -18.16 -4.12
C THR A 117 7.67 -17.34 -4.45
N ARG A 118 7.50 -16.17 -5.08
CA ARG A 118 8.61 -15.31 -5.52
C ARG A 118 9.61 -14.97 -4.42
N PHE A 119 9.13 -14.80 -3.19
CA PHE A 119 9.97 -14.52 -2.02
C PHE A 119 9.77 -15.56 -0.93
N THR A 120 10.86 -15.97 -0.30
CA THR A 120 10.77 -16.75 0.94
C THR A 120 10.16 -15.91 2.07
N ALA A 121 9.63 -16.56 3.10
CA ALA A 121 9.09 -15.86 4.27
C ALA A 121 10.13 -14.95 4.96
N ALA A 122 11.42 -15.29 4.89
CA ALA A 122 12.49 -14.47 5.46
C ALA A 122 12.76 -13.20 4.64
N GLU A 123 12.82 -13.32 3.32
CA GLU A 123 12.96 -12.16 2.42
C GLU A 123 11.75 -11.25 2.49
N ARG A 124 10.54 -11.84 2.55
CA ARG A 124 9.30 -11.09 2.73
C ARG A 124 9.31 -10.28 4.01
N ARG A 125 9.66 -10.89 5.16
CA ARG A 125 9.81 -10.18 6.43
C ARG A 125 10.85 -9.07 6.37
N LYS A 126 11.96 -9.28 5.64
CA LYS A 126 12.99 -8.26 5.47
C LYS A 126 12.47 -7.07 4.66
N LEU A 127 11.78 -7.32 3.55
CA LEU A 127 11.17 -6.27 2.71
C LEU A 127 10.16 -5.46 3.52
N THR A 128 9.17 -6.12 4.13
CA THR A 128 8.14 -5.44 4.93
C THR A 128 8.74 -4.74 6.16
N GLY A 129 9.78 -5.30 6.77
CA GLY A 129 10.47 -4.68 7.90
C GLY A 129 11.25 -3.41 7.52
N ILE A 130 11.84 -3.36 6.30
CA ILE A 130 12.46 -2.13 5.78
C ILE A 130 11.38 -1.06 5.55
N LEU A 131 10.28 -1.44 4.89
CA LEU A 131 9.16 -0.51 4.64
C LEU A 131 8.57 0.01 5.95
N GLU A 132 8.39 -0.86 6.95
CA GLU A 132 7.93 -0.47 8.28
C GLU A 132 8.94 0.47 8.96
N GLY A 133 10.24 0.18 8.86
CA GLY A 133 11.30 1.06 9.36
C GLY A 133 11.26 2.46 8.75
N MET A 134 10.96 2.57 7.45
CA MET A 134 10.82 3.85 6.77
C MET A 134 9.69 4.71 7.34
N THR A 135 8.60 4.10 7.85
CA THR A 135 7.48 4.84 8.45
C THR A 135 7.82 5.59 9.74
N TYR A 136 9.02 5.36 10.30
CA TYR A 136 9.54 6.10 11.45
C TYR A 136 10.49 7.24 11.05
N LEU A 137 10.78 7.39 9.77
CA LEU A 137 11.59 8.49 9.24
C LEU A 137 10.70 9.66 8.84
N THR A 138 11.28 10.85 8.85
CA THR A 138 10.73 12.02 8.18
C THR A 138 11.44 12.19 6.84
N ASP A 139 10.80 12.91 5.89
CA ASP A 139 11.37 13.23 4.58
C ASP A 139 12.78 13.85 4.72
N ASN A 140 12.92 14.87 5.57
CA ASN A 140 14.20 15.53 5.85
C ASN A 140 15.27 14.55 6.37
N ARG A 141 14.88 13.59 7.22
CA ARG A 141 15.83 12.61 7.75
C ARG A 141 16.27 11.64 6.65
N LEU A 142 15.35 11.19 5.80
CA LEU A 142 15.68 10.35 4.65
C LEU A 142 16.59 11.08 3.67
N GLU A 143 16.31 12.34 3.35
CA GLU A 143 17.17 13.18 2.49
C GLU A 143 18.59 13.30 3.04
N THR A 144 18.72 13.50 4.35
CA THR A 144 20.04 13.55 5.02
C THR A 144 20.80 12.24 4.87
N LEU A 145 20.14 11.10 5.13
CA LEU A 145 20.75 9.78 4.98
C LEU A 145 21.18 9.51 3.52
N LEU A 146 20.35 9.92 2.56
CA LEU A 146 20.66 9.78 1.13
C LEU A 146 21.84 10.66 0.73
N ALA A 147 21.94 11.88 1.25
CA ALA A 147 23.08 12.77 1.02
C ALA A 147 24.39 12.23 1.60
N GLU A 148 24.35 11.60 2.77
CA GLU A 148 25.50 10.93 3.40
C GLU A 148 25.96 9.68 2.61
N THR A 149 25.02 9.02 1.92
CA THR A 149 25.27 7.75 1.21
C THR A 149 25.62 7.96 -0.26
N ALA A 150 25.13 9.03 -0.88
CA ALA A 150 25.39 9.32 -2.28
C ALA A 150 26.86 9.75 -2.46
N PRO A 151 27.63 9.13 -3.37
CA PRO A 151 28.94 9.65 -3.74
C PRO A 151 28.74 11.09 -4.21
N GLU A 152 29.56 12.02 -3.69
CA GLU A 152 29.48 13.46 -3.93
C GLU A 152 28.94 13.73 -5.34
N ARG A 153 27.73 14.29 -5.44
CA ARG A 153 27.26 14.87 -6.70
C ARG A 153 28.24 15.99 -7.02
N LYS A 154 29.32 15.69 -7.75
CA LYS A 154 30.16 16.70 -8.38
C LYS A 154 29.21 17.56 -9.17
N ALA A 155 29.02 18.79 -8.70
CA ALA A 155 28.24 19.80 -9.37
C ALA A 155 28.74 19.89 -10.82
N GLN A 156 27.97 19.34 -11.75
CA GLN A 156 28.17 19.58 -13.16
C GLN A 156 27.37 20.84 -13.52
N GLY A 157 28.10 21.87 -13.96
CA GLY A 157 27.54 22.97 -14.75
C GLY A 157 27.41 24.28 -14.00
N ALA A 158 28.55 24.98 -13.83
CA ALA A 158 28.60 26.42 -14.08
C ALA A 158 29.02 26.62 -15.54
#